data_AF-A0A409X0P0-F1
#
_entry.id   AF-A0A409X0P0-F1
#
_cell.length_a   1.000
_cell.length_b   1.000
_cell.length_c   1.000
_cell.angle_alpha   90.00
_cell.angle_beta   90.00
_cell.angle_gamma   90.00
#
_symmetry.space_group_name_H-M   'P 1'
#
loop_
_entity.id
_entity.type
_entity.pdbx_description
1 polymer ?
#
loop_
_entity_poly.entity_id
_entity_poly.type
_entity_poly.pdbx_seq_one_letter_code
_entity_poly.pdbx_strand_id
1 'polypeptide(L)'
;MTSLLINIYSFGLIPVYFNYLRFSLPAGVVGDGTHSSAYRDLHVIFGYKQWSITLAHLRQQWKTACASCAFVATLSLGFLQITDNIPAYTFALAAIISAGSGLINAASNIWLGPDADSLIFMKKWIEASESLDRKGSIAFWISLMSPGISLAW
;
A
#
# COMPACT_ATOMS: atom_id res chain seq x y z
N MET A 1 -11.22 2.57 19.15
CA MET A 1 -12.38 2.65 18.24
C MET A 1 -11.97 2.93 16.78
N THR A 2 -11.02 3.85 16.54
CA THR A 2 -10.46 4.14 15.19
C THR A 2 -9.79 2.95 14.51
N SER A 3 -9.05 2.12 15.24
CA SER A 3 -8.34 0.95 14.67
C SER A 3 -9.29 -0.11 14.08
N LEU A 4 -10.48 -0.28 14.67
CA LEU A 4 -11.47 -1.26 14.22
C LEU A 4 -12.16 -0.84 12.91
N LEU A 5 -12.51 0.44 12.78
CA LEU A 5 -13.06 1.02 11.55
C LEU A 5 -12.07 0.95 10.39
N ILE A 6 -10.79 1.19 10.67
CA ILE A 6 -9.72 1.13 9.66
C ILE A 6 -9.47 -0.32 9.23
N ASN A 7 -9.56 -1.28 10.15
CA ASN A 7 -9.47 -2.69 9.82
C ASN A 7 -10.65 -3.15 8.95
N ILE A 8 -11.88 -2.72 9.25
CA ILE A 8 -13.04 -3.04 8.42
C ILE A 8 -12.89 -2.41 7.04
N TYR A 9 -12.50 -1.14 6.97
CA TYR A 9 -12.34 -0.41 5.71
C TYR A 9 -11.25 -1.01 4.80
N SER A 10 -10.19 -1.54 5.40
CA SER A 10 -9.09 -2.19 4.69
C SER A 10 -9.21 -3.72 4.60
N PHE A 11 -10.37 -4.29 4.96
CA PHE A 11 -10.57 -5.76 5.01
C PHE A 11 -9.51 -6.53 5.82
N GLY A 12 -8.92 -5.90 6.84
CA GLY A 12 -7.85 -6.51 7.64
C GLY A 12 -6.49 -6.58 6.93
N LEU A 13 -6.35 -5.96 5.76
CA LEU A 13 -5.10 -5.99 5.00
C LEU A 13 -3.98 -5.21 5.69
N ILE A 14 -4.30 -4.10 6.37
CA ILE A 14 -3.30 -3.26 7.04
C ILE A 14 -2.42 -4.02 8.05
N PRO A 15 -2.96 -4.78 9.02
CA PRO A 15 -2.12 -5.55 9.94
C PRO A 15 -1.35 -6.69 9.25
N VAL A 16 -1.87 -7.27 8.17
CA VAL A 16 -1.15 -8.28 7.37
C VAL A 16 0.06 -7.65 6.67
N TYR A 17 -0.15 -6.54 5.98
CA TYR A 17 0.90 -5.80 5.30
C TYR A 17 1.92 -5.23 6.26
N PHE A 18 1.49 -4.72 7.41
CA PHE A 18 2.42 -4.28 8.45
C PHE A 18 3.32 -5.42 8.90
N ASN A 19 2.79 -6.61 9.17
CA ASN A 19 3.63 -7.74 9.58
C ASN A 19 4.58 -8.21 8.47
N TYR A 20 4.15 -8.14 7.20
CA TYR A 20 4.94 -8.63 6.06
C TYR A 20 5.99 -7.63 5.57
N LEU A 21 5.68 -6.33 5.60
CA LEU A 21 6.49 -5.27 4.98
C LEU A 21 7.12 -4.30 5.99
N ARG A 22 6.92 -4.48 7.30
CA ARG A 22 7.59 -3.63 8.30
C ARG A 22 9.10 -3.80 8.24
N PHE A 23 9.80 -2.71 8.52
CA PHE A 23 11.22 -2.75 8.79
C PHE A 23 11.52 -3.67 9.99
N SER A 24 12.54 -4.53 9.86
CA SER A 24 12.98 -5.39 10.94
C SER A 24 14.50 -5.52 10.91
N LEU A 25 15.15 -5.23 12.04
CA LEU A 25 16.59 -5.45 12.19
C LEU A 25 16.88 -6.93 12.43
N PRO A 26 17.99 -7.46 11.86
CA PRO A 26 18.44 -8.82 12.17
C PRO A 26 18.74 -8.94 13.67
N ALA A 27 18.24 -10.01 14.31
CA ALA A 27 18.36 -10.24 15.75
C ALA A 27 19.81 -10.26 16.29
N GLY A 28 20.80 -10.51 15.42
CA GLY A 28 22.22 -10.50 15.78
C GLY A 28 22.88 -9.12 15.86
N VAL A 29 22.18 -8.05 15.45
CA VAL A 29 22.72 -6.68 15.48
C VAL A 29 22.47 -6.00 16.83
N VAL A 30 21.52 -6.49 17.63
CA VAL A 30 21.03 -5.87 18.88
C VAL A 30 21.96 -6.12 20.10
N GLY A 31 23.15 -6.70 19.88
CA GLY A 31 23.92 -7.39 20.92
C GLY A 31 24.99 -6.63 21.69
N ASP A 32 25.44 -5.42 21.30
CA ASP A 32 26.55 -4.78 22.01
C ASP A 32 26.35 -3.27 22.19
N GLY A 33 26.24 -2.84 23.45
CA GLY A 33 25.82 -1.50 23.88
C GLY A 33 26.88 -0.41 23.74
N THR A 34 27.86 -0.57 22.86
CA THR A 34 29.10 0.23 22.89
C THR A 34 29.25 1.27 21.77
N HIS A 35 28.43 1.27 20.71
CA HIS A 35 28.55 2.29 19.63
C HIS A 35 27.21 2.75 19.04
N SER A 36 26.65 3.82 19.62
CA SER A 36 25.41 4.49 19.16
C SER A 36 25.48 4.98 17.70
N SER A 37 26.65 5.42 17.23
CA SER A 37 26.84 5.88 15.83
C SER A 37 26.83 4.71 14.83
N ALA A 38 27.55 3.63 15.12
CA ALA A 38 27.60 2.44 14.25
C ALA A 38 26.22 1.78 14.11
N TYR A 39 25.41 1.78 15.17
CA TYR A 39 24.02 1.33 15.12
C TYR A 39 23.16 2.16 14.18
N ARG A 40 23.29 3.49 14.23
CA ARG A 40 22.53 4.39 13.37
C ARG A 40 22.89 4.18 11.89
N ASP A 41 24.16 3.96 11.59
CA ASP A 41 24.61 3.70 10.22
C ASP A 41 24.11 2.35 9.69
N LEU A 42 24.20 1.29 10.51
CA LEU A 42 23.64 -0.03 10.17
C LEU A 42 22.13 0.05 9.94
N HIS A 43 21.41 0.79 10.76
CA HIS A 43 19.96 0.99 10.63
C HIS A 43 19.57 1.62 9.28
N VAL A 44 20.36 2.59 8.81
CA VAL A 44 20.15 3.25 7.51
C VAL A 44 20.49 2.30 6.36
N ILE A 45 21.60 1.56 6.44
CA ILE A 45 22.03 0.61 5.40
C ILE A 45 21.03 -0.53 5.24
N PHE A 46 20.61 -1.15 6.34
CA PHE A 46 19.58 -2.20 6.31
C PHE A 46 18.23 -1.65 5.87
N GLY A 47 17.86 -0.45 6.33
CA GLY A 47 16.67 0.26 5.90
C GLY A 47 16.63 0.45 4.39
N TYR A 48 17.74 0.86 3.79
CA TYR A 48 17.85 1.09 2.34
C TYR A 48 17.72 -0.21 1.55
N LYS A 49 18.42 -1.26 1.97
CA LYS A 49 18.33 -2.57 1.31
C LYS A 49 16.91 -3.15 1.41
N GLN A 50 16.30 -3.11 2.59
CA GLN A 50 14.95 -3.66 2.78
C GLN A 50 13.89 -2.79 2.08
N TRP A 51 14.06 -1.47 2.08
CA TRP A 51 13.16 -0.54 1.39
C TRP A 51 13.08 -0.80 -0.10
N SER A 52 14.21 -1.01 -0.79
CA SER A 52 14.21 -1.32 -2.23
C SER A 52 13.44 -2.59 -2.55
N ILE A 53 13.57 -3.64 -1.73
CA ILE A 53 12.83 -4.90 -1.86
C ILE A 53 11.33 -4.70 -1.59
N THR A 54 10.99 -3.99 -0.50
CA THR A 54 9.62 -3.64 -0.14
C THR A 54 8.95 -2.84 -1.25
N LEU A 55 9.65 -1.83 -1.78
CA LEU A 55 9.15 -0.98 -2.86
C LEU A 55 8.95 -1.76 -4.16
N ALA A 56 9.81 -2.73 -4.47
CA ALA A 56 9.62 -3.60 -5.62
C ALA A 56 8.31 -4.42 -5.49
N HIS A 57 8.02 -4.96 -4.30
CA HIS A 57 6.76 -5.67 -4.04
C HIS A 57 5.56 -4.72 -4.15
N LEU A 58 5.64 -3.53 -3.56
CA LEU A 58 4.59 -2.52 -3.64
C LEU A 58 4.29 -2.11 -5.09
N ARG A 59 5.33 -1.82 -5.88
CA ARG A 59 5.18 -1.49 -7.30
C ARG A 59 4.53 -2.64 -8.08
N GLN A 60 4.90 -3.88 -7.79
CA GLN A 60 4.27 -5.03 -8.42
C GLN A 60 2.78 -5.11 -8.06
N GLN A 61 2.43 -4.90 -6.79
CA GLN A 61 1.02 -4.88 -6.36
C GLN A 61 0.24 -3.73 -6.97
N TRP A 62 0.81 -2.53 -7.06
CA TRP A 62 0.16 -1.39 -7.73
C TRP A 62 -0.07 -1.68 -9.22
N LYS A 63 0.87 -2.36 -9.90
CA LYS A 63 0.67 -2.79 -11.30
C LYS A 63 -0.43 -3.82 -11.42
N THR A 64 -0.48 -4.83 -10.55
CA THR A 64 -1.56 -5.81 -10.51
C THR A 64 -2.90 -5.12 -10.21
N ALA A 65 -2.91 -4.12 -9.34
CA ALA A 65 -4.10 -3.34 -9.04
C ALA A 65 -4.57 -2.56 -10.27
N CYS A 66 -3.68 -1.85 -10.97
CA CYS A 66 -3.99 -1.20 -12.24
C CYS A 66 -4.60 -2.17 -13.26
N ALA A 67 -3.97 -3.33 -13.46
CA ALA A 67 -4.45 -4.33 -14.42
C ALA A 67 -5.85 -4.86 -14.04
N SER A 68 -6.09 -5.09 -12.75
CA SER A 68 -7.38 -5.55 -12.24
C SER A 68 -8.46 -4.48 -12.42
N CYS A 69 -8.16 -3.22 -12.09
CA CYS A 69 -9.08 -2.10 -12.32
C CYS A 69 -9.41 -1.94 -13.81
N ALA A 70 -8.41 -2.01 -14.68
CA ALA A 70 -8.63 -1.93 -16.13
C ALA A 70 -9.53 -3.07 -16.62
N PHE A 71 -9.29 -4.29 -16.15
CA PHE A 71 -10.12 -5.45 -16.48
C PHE A 71 -11.57 -5.27 -16.01
N VAL A 72 -11.80 -4.86 -14.77
CA VAL A 72 -13.14 -4.60 -14.21
C VAL A 72 -13.85 -3.49 -14.98
N ALA A 73 -13.14 -2.42 -15.35
CA ALA A 73 -13.71 -1.33 -16.14
C ALA A 73 -14.12 -1.82 -17.54
N THR A 74 -13.27 -2.59 -18.22
CA THR A 74 -13.60 -3.16 -19.55
C THR A 74 -14.78 -4.13 -19.48
N LEU A 75 -14.81 -5.00 -18.47
CA LEU A 75 -15.90 -5.94 -18.24
C LEU A 75 -17.23 -5.21 -17.97
N SER A 76 -17.20 -4.18 -17.12
CA SER A 76 -18.37 -3.37 -16.78
C SER A 76 -18.90 -2.59 -17.98
N LEU A 77 -18.01 -2.06 -18.83
CA LEU A 77 -18.39 -1.44 -20.11
C LEU A 77 -19.07 -2.44 -21.05
N GLY A 78 -18.56 -3.68 -21.13
CA GLY A 78 -19.20 -4.75 -21.89
C GLY A 78 -20.60 -5.07 -21.38
N PHE A 79 -20.81 -5.12 -20.06
CA PHE A 79 -22.13 -5.34 -19.48
C PHE A 79 -23.10 -4.18 -19.73
N LEU A 80 -22.63 -2.93 -19.71
CA LEU A 80 -23.46 -1.77 -20.05
C LEU A 80 -24.02 -1.83 -21.48
N GLN A 81 -23.30 -2.45 -22.42
CA GLN A 81 -23.72 -2.54 -23.82
C GLN A 81 -24.84 -3.58 -24.05
N ILE A 82 -25.01 -4.53 -23.14
CA ILE A 82 -25.88 -5.71 -23.35
C ILE A 82 -27.10 -5.70 -22.42
N THR A 83 -27.12 -4.84 -21.39
CA THR A 83 -28.14 -4.87 -20.34
C THR A 83 -29.18 -3.75 -20.51
N ASP A 84 -30.44 -4.14 -20.66
CA ASP A 84 -31.60 -3.24 -20.56
C ASP A 84 -32.14 -3.15 -19.11
N ASN A 85 -31.51 -3.87 -18.18
CA ASN A 85 -31.90 -3.91 -16.77
C ASN A 85 -31.30 -2.72 -16.00
N ILE A 86 -32.18 -1.80 -15.55
CA ILE A 86 -31.83 -0.65 -14.70
C ILE A 86 -30.91 -1.00 -13.51
N PRO A 87 -31.16 -2.05 -12.69
CA PRO A 87 -30.27 -2.36 -11.58
C PRO A 87 -28.87 -2.78 -12.05
N ALA A 88 -28.78 -3.60 -13.09
CA ALA A 88 -27.50 -4.05 -13.64
C ALA A 88 -26.71 -2.88 -14.24
N TYR A 89 -27.40 -1.93 -14.88
CA TYR A 89 -26.81 -0.70 -15.39
C TYR A 89 -26.22 0.16 -14.26
N THR A 90 -26.94 0.37 -13.17
CA THR A 90 -26.44 1.12 -12.00
C THR A 90 -25.22 0.44 -11.38
N PHE A 91 -25.24 -0.89 -11.22
CA PHE A 91 -24.09 -1.64 -10.70
C PHE A 91 -22.87 -1.54 -11.61
N ALA A 92 -23.05 -1.64 -12.93
CA ALA A 92 -21.94 -1.51 -13.87
C ALA A 92 -21.34 -0.09 -13.87
N LEU A 93 -22.16 0.96 -13.75
CA LEU A 93 -21.67 2.33 -13.58
C LEU A 93 -20.89 2.51 -12.28
N ALA A 94 -21.40 2.00 -11.16
CA ALA A 94 -20.68 2.05 -9.88
C ALA A 94 -19.33 1.34 -9.98
N ALA A 95 -19.28 0.16 -10.60
CA ALA A 95 -18.06 -0.59 -10.82
C ALA A 95 -17.04 0.18 -11.69
N ILE A 96 -17.49 0.90 -12.72
CA ILE A 96 -16.60 1.74 -13.55
C ILE A 96 -16.03 2.90 -12.74
N ILE A 97 -16.84 3.56 -11.91
CA ILE A 97 -16.40 4.69 -11.08
C ILE A 97 -15.39 4.21 -10.03
N SER A 98 -15.67 3.10 -9.34
CA SER A 98 -14.74 2.48 -8.39
C SER A 98 -13.45 2.06 -9.08
N ALA A 99 -13.53 1.31 -10.19
CA ALA A 99 -12.37 0.87 -10.95
C ALA A 99 -11.54 2.04 -11.50
N GLY A 100 -12.20 3.10 -11.98
CA GLY A 100 -11.53 4.33 -12.44
C GLY A 100 -10.78 5.03 -11.32
N SER A 101 -11.38 5.14 -10.14
CA SER A 101 -10.74 5.73 -8.95
C SER A 101 -9.53 4.90 -8.51
N GLY A 102 -9.67 3.57 -8.47
CA GLY A 102 -8.58 2.64 -8.17
C GLY A 102 -7.44 2.71 -9.20
N LEU A 103 -7.78 2.85 -10.49
CA LEU A 103 -6.79 2.99 -11.57
C LEU A 103 -5.99 4.28 -11.45
N ILE A 104 -6.66 5.42 -11.21
CA ILE A 104 -5.99 6.72 -11.03
C ILE A 104 -5.06 6.66 -9.82
N ASN A 105 -5.51 6.07 -8.73
CA ASN A 105 -4.74 5.96 -7.49
C ASN A 105 -3.55 4.99 -7.62
N ALA A 106 -3.74 3.86 -8.29
CA ALA A 106 -2.65 2.93 -8.57
C ALA A 106 -1.62 3.54 -9.52
N ALA A 107 -2.07 4.22 -10.58
CA ALA A 107 -1.20 4.92 -11.51
C ALA A 107 -0.43 6.05 -10.82
N SER A 108 -1.08 6.88 -9.99
CA SER A 108 -0.40 7.96 -9.27
C SER A 108 0.69 7.40 -8.35
N ASN A 109 0.47 6.28 -7.66
CA ASN A 109 1.49 5.63 -6.85
C ASN A 109 2.63 5.02 -7.71
N ILE A 110 2.38 4.60 -8.94
CA ILE A 110 3.46 4.12 -9.83
C ILE A 110 4.30 5.30 -10.36
N TRP A 111 3.66 6.41 -10.74
CA TRP A 111 4.31 7.54 -11.41
C TRP A 111 4.91 8.57 -10.44
N LEU A 112 4.18 8.89 -9.37
CA LEU A 112 4.54 9.89 -8.36
C LEU A 112 4.92 9.27 -7.02
N GLY A 113 4.81 7.94 -6.90
CA GLY A 113 5.17 7.25 -5.68
C GLY A 113 6.66 7.31 -5.39
N PRO A 114 7.05 6.77 -4.23
CA PRO A 114 8.40 6.92 -3.75
C PRO A 114 9.40 6.17 -4.64
N ASP A 115 10.58 6.78 -4.76
CA ASP A 115 11.71 6.14 -5.41
C ASP A 115 12.55 5.33 -4.41
N ALA A 116 13.32 4.37 -4.91
CA ALA A 116 14.19 3.54 -4.09
C ALA A 116 15.24 4.39 -3.35
N ASP A 117 15.66 5.51 -3.96
CA ASP A 117 16.66 6.42 -3.41
C ASP A 117 16.10 7.48 -2.46
N SER A 118 14.76 7.51 -2.27
CA SER A 118 14.14 8.51 -1.41
C SER A 118 14.33 8.20 0.07
N LEU A 119 15.38 8.77 0.66
CA LEU A 119 15.65 8.69 2.10
C LEU A 119 14.50 9.22 2.97
N ILE A 120 13.72 10.17 2.46
CA ILE A 120 12.57 10.76 3.17
C ILE A 120 11.47 9.71 3.33
N PHE A 121 11.11 9.00 2.25
CA PHE A 121 10.10 7.95 2.30
C PHE A 121 10.57 6.73 3.07
N MET A 122 11.84 6.35 2.91
CA MET A 122 12.44 5.28 3.70
C MET A 122 12.38 5.58 5.20
N LYS A 123 12.75 6.79 5.63
CA LYS A 123 12.64 7.21 7.04
C LYS A 123 11.20 7.17 7.54
N LYS A 124 10.24 7.68 6.75
CA LYS A 124 8.81 7.61 7.11
C LYS A 124 8.31 6.17 7.20
N TRP A 125 8.74 5.29 6.32
CA TRP A 125 8.39 3.86 6.35
C TRP A 125 8.98 3.16 7.59
N ILE A 126 10.24 3.46 7.93
CA ILE A 126 10.88 2.96 9.14
C ILE A 126 10.12 3.45 10.38
N GLU A 127 9.83 4.75 10.48
CA GLU A 127 9.09 5.34 11.61
C GLU A 127 7.66 4.75 11.71
N ALA A 128 7.00 4.55 10.58
CA ALA A 128 5.70 3.89 10.53
C ALA A 128 5.77 2.39 10.90
N SER A 129 6.93 1.75 10.72
CA SER A 129 7.15 0.34 11.07
C SER A 129 7.36 0.11 12.57
N GLU A 130 7.71 1.14 13.34
CA GLU A 130 7.92 1.03 14.80
C GLU A 130 6.62 0.78 15.56
N SER A 131 5.52 1.39 15.14
CA SER A 131 4.22 1.18 15.79
C SER A 131 3.06 1.43 14.84
N LEU A 132 2.13 0.46 14.78
CA LEU A 132 0.87 0.60 14.03
C LEU A 132 -0.16 1.48 14.78
N ASP A 133 0.05 1.80 16.06
CA ASP A 133 -0.94 2.52 16.88
C ASP A 133 -0.87 4.05 16.72
N ARG A 134 0.22 4.56 16.13
CA ARG A 134 0.35 5.99 15.82
C ARG A 134 -0.52 6.35 14.62
N LYS A 135 -1.37 7.38 14.76
CA LYS A 135 -2.20 7.91 13.66
C LYS A 135 -1.41 8.17 12.37
N GLY A 136 -0.18 8.69 12.49
CA GLY A 136 0.70 8.94 11.35
C GLY A 136 1.16 7.67 10.63
N SER A 137 1.41 6.58 11.37
CA SER A 137 1.75 5.27 10.79
C SER A 137 0.56 4.70 10.02
N ILE A 138 -0.63 4.72 10.62
CA ILE A 138 -1.84 4.21 9.97
C ILE A 138 -2.14 4.97 8.68
N ALA A 139 -2.09 6.31 8.71
CA ALA A 139 -2.30 7.13 7.52
C ALA A 139 -1.28 6.84 6.42
N PHE A 140 -0.01 6.62 6.81
CA PHE A 140 1.05 6.22 5.88
C PHE A 140 0.75 4.87 5.22
N TRP A 141 0.43 3.84 6.01
CA TRP A 141 0.11 2.50 5.49
C TRP A 141 -1.17 2.48 4.65
N ILE A 142 -2.19 3.24 5.04
CA ILE A 142 -3.41 3.42 4.22
C ILE A 142 -3.05 4.05 2.89
N SER A 143 -2.26 5.13 2.88
CA SER A 143 -1.86 5.80 1.63
C SER A 143 -1.06 4.85 0.74
N LEU A 144 -0.17 4.06 1.32
CA LEU A 144 0.70 3.12 0.61
C LEU A 144 -0.10 1.95 -0.01
N MET A 145 -1.16 1.52 0.68
CA MET A 145 -2.01 0.39 0.29
C MET A 145 -3.30 0.81 -0.41
N SER A 146 -3.53 2.13 -0.55
CA SER A 146 -4.75 2.70 -1.12
C SER A 146 -5.12 2.08 -2.47
N PRO A 147 -4.19 1.82 -3.41
CA PRO A 147 -4.49 1.14 -4.68
C PRO A 147 -5.14 -0.23 -4.53
N GLY A 148 -4.74 -1.02 -3.53
CA GLY A 148 -5.32 -2.33 -3.25
C GLY A 148 -6.67 -2.23 -2.55
N ILE A 149 -6.84 -1.23 -1.66
CA ILE A 149 -8.11 -0.99 -0.96
C ILE A 149 -9.19 -0.50 -1.93
N SER A 150 -8.82 0.35 -2.91
CA SER A 150 -9.73 0.86 -3.94
C SER A 150 -10.24 -0.21 -4.93
N LEU A 151 -9.70 -1.43 -4.90
CA LEU A 151 -10.23 -2.56 -5.66
C LEU A 151 -11.28 -3.36 -4.90
N ALA A 152 -11.24 -3.31 -3.57
CA ALA A 152 -12.18 -4.02 -2.72
C ALA A 152 -13.51 -3.27 -2.52
N TRP A 153 -13.56 -2.00 -2.94
CA TRP A 153 -14.69 -1.07 -2.88
C TRP A 153 -15.00 -0.51 -4.27
#